data_AF-A0A2Z5QZY6-F1
#
_entry.id   AF-A0A2Z5QZY6-F1
#
_cell.length_a   1.000
_cell.length_b   1.000
_cell.length_c   1.000
_cell.angle_alpha   90.00
_cell.angle_beta   90.00
_cell.angle_gamma   90.00
#
_symmetry.space_group_name_H-M   'P 1'
#
loop_
_entity.id
_entity.type
_entity.pdbx_description
1 polymer ?
#
loop_
_entity_poly.entity_id
_entity_poly.type
_entity_poly.pdbx_seq_one_letter_code
_entity_poly.pdbx_strand_id
1 'polypeptide(L)'
;MPKINNIGESTPTLVAHPTREALAADAVGRIFDILEHVLTERTVAHVSLTGGTMGIATLRAWAASARVKDIDWSRVHFWFSDERFVPERDAERNDGQAIEALLADLTDYGFPVENAHRIGPSDVMIDVEAAAEHYAYEMRKFAGSADPVRVEMPEGASELPLVGGHGGAADSEPSGGGCGCGGCGCGGGSGSDSWPVPVFDVTLLGMGPDGHIASLFPGRQQVLLGTGLPEDPVDGAKAVTVMVKDSPKPPASGFR
;
A
#
# COMPACT_ATOMS: atom_id res chain seq x y z
N MET A 1 13.27 -15.25 -14.42
CA MET A 1 13.38 -14.39 -13.22
C MET A 1 12.04 -13.69 -13.02
N PRO A 2 11.72 -13.33 -11.78
CA PRO A 2 10.37 -13.32 -11.22
C PRO A 2 9.38 -12.42 -11.94
N LYS A 3 8.32 -13.04 -12.46
CA LYS A 3 7.06 -12.37 -12.83
C LYS A 3 6.60 -11.58 -11.59
N ILE A 4 6.21 -10.32 -11.69
CA ILE A 4 5.33 -9.73 -10.68
C ILE A 4 3.98 -9.64 -11.36
N ASN A 5 3.19 -10.67 -11.13
CA ASN A 5 1.80 -10.71 -11.51
C ASN A 5 1.02 -10.24 -10.28
N ASN A 6 0.36 -9.08 -10.34
CA ASN A 6 -0.62 -8.73 -9.32
C ASN A 6 -1.83 -9.68 -9.35
N ILE A 7 -1.93 -10.57 -10.36
CA ILE A 7 -2.76 -11.78 -10.37
C ILE A 7 -2.03 -12.88 -11.17
N GLY A 8 -1.31 -13.80 -10.50
CA GLY A 8 -0.63 -14.96 -11.12
C GLY A 8 0.67 -15.38 -10.41
N GLU A 9 1.30 -16.49 -10.82
CA GLU A 9 2.59 -16.93 -10.26
C GLU A 9 3.65 -15.84 -10.42
N SER A 10 4.03 -15.20 -9.31
CA SER A 10 5.22 -14.39 -9.20
C SER A 10 6.34 -15.20 -8.58
N THR A 11 7.53 -15.22 -9.17
CA THR A 11 8.68 -15.73 -8.41
C THR A 11 9.05 -14.64 -7.38
N PRO A 12 9.46 -14.96 -6.16
CA PRO A 12 10.00 -13.94 -5.26
C PRO A 12 11.38 -13.46 -5.74
N THR A 13 11.64 -12.16 -5.68
CA THR A 13 12.98 -11.58 -5.89
C THR A 13 13.66 -11.33 -4.56
N LEU A 14 14.91 -11.75 -4.40
CA LEU A 14 15.75 -11.36 -3.27
C LEU A 14 16.79 -10.35 -3.74
N VAL A 15 16.74 -9.14 -3.19
CA VAL A 15 17.73 -8.08 -3.43
C VAL A 15 18.38 -7.74 -2.09
N ALA A 16 19.69 -7.96 -1.99
CA ALA A 16 20.45 -7.69 -0.78
C ALA A 16 21.20 -6.36 -0.91
N HIS A 17 21.14 -5.56 0.14
CA HIS A 17 21.80 -4.26 0.21
C HIS A 17 22.76 -4.21 1.41
N PRO A 18 23.88 -3.49 1.31
CA PRO A 18 24.89 -3.45 2.37
C PRO A 18 24.46 -2.62 3.59
N THR A 19 23.51 -1.70 3.43
CA THR A 19 23.03 -0.82 4.49
C THR A 19 21.51 -0.63 4.42
N ARG A 20 20.92 -0.15 5.53
CA ARG A 20 19.49 0.16 5.61
C ARG A 20 19.11 1.31 4.67
N GLU A 21 20.00 2.29 4.52
CA GLU A 21 19.82 3.46 3.68
C GLU A 21 19.82 3.07 2.19
N ALA A 22 20.73 2.18 1.78
CA ALA A 22 20.76 1.64 0.41
C ALA A 22 19.49 0.83 0.11
N LEU A 23 19.04 0.00 1.06
CA LEU A 23 17.78 -0.73 0.95
C LEU A 23 16.58 0.21 0.82
N ALA A 24 16.49 1.24 1.67
CA ALA A 24 15.41 2.22 1.63
C ALA A 24 15.37 2.99 0.30
N ALA A 25 16.53 3.44 -0.20
CA ALA A 25 16.63 4.15 -1.46
C ALA A 25 16.24 3.29 -2.68
N ASP A 26 16.70 2.03 -2.73
CA ASP A 26 16.31 1.09 -3.79
C ASP A 26 14.81 0.77 -3.75
N ALA A 27 14.26 0.53 -2.55
CA ALA A 27 12.83 0.31 -2.38
C ALA A 27 12.01 1.52 -2.87
N VAL A 28 12.42 2.74 -2.52
CA VAL A 28 11.78 3.98 -2.98
C VAL A 28 11.85 4.13 -4.50
N GLY A 29 13.00 3.82 -5.12
CA GLY A 29 13.14 3.83 -6.57
C GLY A 29 12.11 2.91 -7.24
N ARG A 30 12.03 1.66 -6.79
CA ARG A 30 11.07 0.66 -7.30
C ARG A 30 9.62 1.10 -7.09
N ILE A 31 9.30 1.70 -5.95
CA ILE A 31 7.95 2.20 -5.66
C ILE A 31 7.58 3.31 -6.64
N PHE A 32 8.46 4.28 -6.88
CA PHE A 32 8.20 5.34 -7.84
C PHE A 32 8.02 4.81 -9.26
N ASP A 33 8.86 3.86 -9.69
CA ASP A 33 8.70 3.28 -11.02
C ASP A 33 7.32 2.61 -11.16
N ILE A 34 6.86 1.89 -10.12
CA ILE A 34 5.53 1.27 -10.10
C ILE A 34 4.44 2.34 -10.15
N LEU A 35 4.53 3.40 -9.34
CA LEU A 35 3.53 4.45 -9.29
C LEU A 35 3.44 5.22 -10.61
N GLU A 36 4.57 5.59 -11.19
CA GLU A 36 4.63 6.27 -12.49
C GLU A 36 3.92 5.43 -13.56
N HIS A 37 4.24 4.13 -13.63
CA HIS A 37 3.62 3.23 -14.59
C HIS A 37 2.13 2.99 -14.33
N VAL A 38 1.73 2.71 -13.09
CA VAL A 38 0.32 2.51 -12.76
C VAL A 38 -0.50 3.75 -13.10
N LEU A 39 0.04 4.94 -12.85
CA LEU A 39 -0.63 6.21 -13.14
C LEU A 39 -0.62 6.60 -14.63
N THR A 40 0.11 5.90 -15.51
CA THR A 40 -0.10 6.00 -16.97
C THR A 40 -1.27 5.17 -17.45
N GLU A 41 -1.53 4.03 -16.80
CA GLU A 41 -2.58 3.08 -17.19
C GLU A 41 -3.91 3.33 -16.44
N ARG A 42 -3.85 3.99 -15.29
CA ARG A 42 -5.00 4.17 -14.38
C ARG A 42 -5.18 5.58 -13.86
N THR A 43 -6.39 5.81 -13.37
CA THR A 43 -6.79 7.03 -12.67
C THR A 43 -6.45 7.05 -11.20
N VAL A 44 -6.13 5.90 -10.58
CA VAL A 44 -5.84 5.79 -9.15
C VAL A 44 -4.80 4.71 -8.87
N ALA A 45 -3.96 4.94 -7.85
CA ALA A 45 -3.01 3.97 -7.30
C ALA A 45 -3.25 3.77 -5.80
N HIS A 46 -3.09 2.53 -5.33
CA HIS A 46 -3.28 2.18 -3.91
C HIS A 46 -2.00 1.62 -3.30
N VAL A 47 -1.50 2.26 -2.25
CA VAL A 47 -0.28 1.88 -1.52
C VAL A 47 -0.61 1.56 -0.07
N SER A 48 -0.28 0.35 0.38
CA SER A 48 -0.34 -0.03 1.80
C SER A 48 1.02 0.18 2.46
N LEU A 49 1.04 1.00 3.51
CA LEU A 49 2.18 1.34 4.34
C LEU A 49 2.29 0.40 5.54
N THR A 50 3.51 0.28 6.08
CA THR A 50 3.82 -0.46 7.30
C THR A 50 4.54 0.46 8.27
N GLY A 51 4.32 0.23 9.57
CA GLY A 51 5.20 0.78 10.60
C GLY A 51 6.53 0.03 10.69
N GLY A 52 7.22 0.25 11.81
CA GLY A 52 8.52 -0.38 12.12
C GLY A 52 9.71 0.38 11.55
N THR A 53 10.90 0.10 12.09
CA THR A 53 12.11 0.89 11.83
C THR A 53 12.45 1.02 10.34
N MET A 54 12.38 -0.09 9.59
CA MET A 54 12.66 -0.07 8.15
C MET A 54 11.54 0.57 7.34
N GLY A 55 10.27 0.35 7.70
CA GLY A 55 9.13 1.01 7.03
C GLY A 55 9.26 2.53 7.09
N ILE A 56 9.47 3.07 8.29
CA ILE A 56 9.66 4.52 8.50
C ILE A 56 10.95 5.03 7.83
N ALA A 57 12.04 4.25 7.80
CA ALA A 57 13.24 4.63 7.07
C ALA A 57 12.98 4.76 5.56
N THR A 58 12.20 3.85 4.97
CA THR A 58 11.74 3.93 3.58
C THR A 58 10.89 5.18 3.35
N LEU A 59 9.95 5.52 4.26
CA LEU A 59 9.14 6.74 4.14
C LEU A 59 9.99 8.03 4.16
N ARG A 60 11.01 8.09 5.03
CA ARG A 60 11.94 9.24 5.06
C ARG A 60 12.78 9.33 3.79
N ALA A 61 13.26 8.20 3.28
CA ALA A 61 13.97 8.16 2.01
C ALA A 61 13.05 8.57 0.84
N TRP A 62 11.77 8.23 0.93
CA TRP A 62 10.74 8.63 -0.03
C TRP A 62 10.59 10.15 -0.05
N ALA A 63 10.34 10.77 1.10
CA ALA A 63 10.19 12.23 1.21
C ALA A 63 11.43 13.00 0.73
N ALA A 64 12.62 12.44 0.95
CA ALA A 64 13.89 13.03 0.51
C ALA A 64 14.19 12.86 -1.00
N SER A 65 13.44 12.03 -1.72
CA SER A 65 13.69 11.76 -3.14
C SER A 65 13.27 12.94 -4.01
N ALA A 66 14.13 13.33 -4.95
CA ALA A 66 13.81 14.36 -5.94
C ALA A 66 12.63 13.98 -6.85
N ARG A 67 12.34 12.68 -6.99
CA ARG A 67 11.21 12.16 -7.79
C ARG A 67 9.85 12.39 -7.14
N VAL A 68 9.81 12.79 -5.87
CA VAL A 68 8.53 13.00 -5.15
C VAL A 68 7.63 14.00 -5.87
N LYS A 69 8.21 15.02 -6.51
CA LYS A 69 7.48 16.07 -7.24
C LYS A 69 6.91 15.61 -8.59
N ASP A 70 7.36 14.47 -9.10
CA ASP A 70 7.01 13.97 -10.44
C ASP A 70 5.76 13.07 -10.41
N ILE A 71 5.27 12.73 -9.20
CA ILE A 71 4.06 11.93 -9.00
C ILE A 71 2.85 12.83 -8.78
N ASP A 72 1.73 12.50 -9.41
CA ASP A 72 0.43 13.12 -9.14
C ASP A 72 -0.22 12.51 -7.89
N TRP A 73 0.08 13.08 -6.72
CA TRP A 73 -0.41 12.60 -5.43
C TRP A 73 -1.92 12.72 -5.25
N SER A 74 -2.62 13.50 -6.07
CA SER A 74 -4.09 13.59 -6.04
C SER A 74 -4.77 12.26 -6.39
N ARG A 75 -4.04 11.37 -7.08
CA ARG A 75 -4.49 10.05 -7.52
C ARG A 75 -3.94 8.90 -6.68
N VAL A 76 -3.17 9.17 -5.63
CA VAL A 76 -2.55 8.13 -4.78
C VAL A 76 -3.30 8.04 -3.46
N HIS A 77 -3.72 6.83 -3.10
CA HIS A 77 -4.35 6.52 -1.82
C HIS A 77 -3.42 5.67 -0.95
N PHE A 78 -3.18 6.14 0.26
CA PHE A 78 -2.39 5.45 1.27
C PHE A 78 -3.27 4.74 2.29
N TRP A 79 -2.89 3.51 2.58
CA TRP A 79 -3.51 2.62 3.54
C TRP A 79 -2.46 2.12 4.52
N PHE A 80 -2.86 1.51 5.62
CA PHE A 80 -1.99 0.86 6.60
C PHE A 80 -2.23 -0.64 6.63
N SER A 81 -1.17 -1.44 6.57
CA SER A 81 -1.22 -2.90 6.61
C SER A 81 -1.61 -3.42 8.00
N ASP A 82 -1.22 -2.69 9.04
CA ASP A 82 -1.61 -2.90 10.42
C ASP A 82 -1.52 -1.59 11.20
N GLU A 83 -2.06 -1.61 12.42
CA GLU A 83 -2.01 -0.48 13.33
C GLU A 83 -2.09 -0.94 14.78
N ARG A 84 -1.53 -0.15 15.69
CA ARG A 84 -1.71 -0.32 17.12
C ARG A 84 -3.00 0.34 17.57
N PHE A 85 -3.85 -0.42 18.25
CA PHE A 85 -5.10 0.09 18.81
C PHE A 85 -4.86 0.85 20.13
N VAL A 86 -4.26 2.03 20.00
CA VAL A 86 -3.91 2.97 21.07
C VAL A 86 -4.55 4.35 20.78
N PRO A 87 -4.51 5.32 21.72
CA PRO A 87 -5.09 6.64 21.49
C PRO A 87 -4.51 7.35 20.27
N GLU A 88 -5.28 8.27 19.67
CA GLU A 88 -4.94 8.98 18.43
C GLU A 88 -3.56 9.63 18.41
N ARG A 89 -3.13 10.17 19.56
CA ARG A 89 -1.85 10.90 19.70
C ARG A 89 -0.73 10.06 20.30
N ASP A 90 -0.93 8.75 20.43
CA ASP A 90 0.09 7.86 20.95
C ASP A 90 1.25 7.73 19.94
N ALA A 91 2.48 7.85 20.45
CA ALA A 91 3.69 7.79 19.62
C ALA A 91 3.92 6.41 18.98
N GLU A 92 3.28 5.35 19.49
CA GLU A 92 3.39 4.03 18.92
C GLU A 92 2.56 3.83 17.64
N ARG A 93 1.64 4.75 17.34
CA ARG A 93 0.81 4.65 16.14
C ARG A 93 1.63 4.71 14.86
N ASN A 94 1.35 3.77 13.94
CA ASN A 94 1.99 3.70 12.64
C ASN A 94 1.62 4.91 11.77
N ASP A 95 0.35 5.33 11.79
CA ASP A 95 -0.12 6.45 10.98
C ASP A 95 0.47 7.80 11.42
N GLY A 96 0.59 8.07 12.72
CA GLY A 96 1.25 9.27 13.23
C GLY A 96 2.71 9.36 12.75
N GLN A 97 3.44 8.25 12.81
CA GLN A 97 4.82 8.17 12.30
C GLN A 97 4.89 8.34 10.78
N ALA A 98 3.93 7.80 10.02
CA ALA A 98 3.88 7.95 8.57
C ALA A 98 3.51 9.37 8.14
N ILE A 99 2.62 10.04 8.88
CA ILE A 99 2.28 11.45 8.68
C ILE A 99 3.52 12.31 8.87
N GLU A 100 4.25 12.12 9.97
CA GLU A 100 5.48 12.86 10.26
C GLU A 100 6.59 12.59 9.24
N ALA A 101 6.73 11.33 8.79
CA ALA A 101 7.85 10.93 7.93
C ALA A 101 7.63 11.18 6.43
N LEU A 102 6.38 11.32 5.97
CA LEU A 102 6.06 11.42 4.54
C LEU A 102 4.76 12.19 4.26
N LEU A 103 3.62 11.77 4.82
CA LEU A 103 2.31 12.19 4.28
C LEU A 103 2.06 13.71 4.46
N ALA A 104 2.59 14.32 5.52
CA ALA A 104 2.50 15.76 5.71
C ALA A 104 3.26 16.52 4.59
N ASP A 105 4.48 16.09 4.27
CA ASP A 105 5.30 16.71 3.22
C ASP A 105 4.66 16.54 1.83
N LEU A 106 3.95 15.42 1.59
CA LEU A 106 3.25 15.21 0.32
C LEU A 106 2.14 16.24 0.06
N THR A 107 1.61 16.89 1.10
CA THR A 107 0.57 17.93 0.93
C THR A 107 1.10 19.15 0.16
N ASP A 108 2.40 19.44 0.27
CA ASP A 108 3.07 20.49 -0.53
C ASP A 108 3.10 20.15 -2.03
N TYR A 109 2.90 18.88 -2.38
CA TYR A 109 2.84 18.36 -3.74
C TYR A 109 1.41 17.98 -4.18
N GLY A 110 0.39 18.46 -3.48
CA GLY A 110 -1.01 18.28 -3.86
C GLY A 110 -1.66 16.97 -3.39
N PHE A 111 -1.07 16.29 -2.40
CA PHE A 111 -1.70 15.14 -1.75
C PHE A 111 -2.95 15.54 -0.93
N PRO A 112 -4.14 14.97 -1.24
CA PRO A 112 -5.35 15.16 -0.45
C PRO A 112 -5.26 14.34 0.83
N VAL A 113 -5.49 14.96 1.99
CA VAL A 113 -5.39 14.27 3.29
C VAL A 113 -6.44 13.17 3.45
N GLU A 114 -7.57 13.28 2.75
CA GLU A 114 -8.62 12.26 2.67
C GLU A 114 -8.18 10.98 1.95
N ASN A 115 -7.09 11.04 1.18
CA ASN A 115 -6.48 9.86 0.55
C ASN A 115 -5.57 9.09 1.52
N ALA A 116 -5.42 9.53 2.78
CA ALA A 116 -4.80 8.75 3.84
C ALA A 116 -5.89 8.01 4.65
N HIS A 117 -6.10 6.73 4.34
CA HIS A 117 -7.09 5.89 5.01
C HIS A 117 -6.50 5.29 6.29
N ARG A 118 -6.88 5.85 7.44
CA ARG A 118 -6.33 5.51 8.76
C ARG A 118 -7.21 4.48 9.48
N ILE A 119 -6.58 3.59 10.26
CA ILE A 119 -7.30 2.67 11.17
C ILE A 119 -7.72 3.47 12.42
N GLY A 120 -8.95 3.28 12.91
CA GLY A 120 -9.49 4.07 14.02
C GLY A 120 -8.75 3.85 15.36
N PRO A 121 -8.45 4.91 16.14
CA PRO A 121 -7.78 4.81 17.44
C PRO A 121 -8.70 4.30 18.56
N SER A 122 -8.11 3.94 19.69
CA SER A 122 -8.85 3.43 20.86
C SER A 122 -9.60 4.49 21.69
N ASP A 123 -9.31 5.77 21.50
CA ASP A 123 -10.04 6.88 22.14
C ASP A 123 -11.19 7.43 21.26
N VAL A 124 -11.38 6.88 20.06
CA VAL A 124 -12.50 7.20 19.15
C VAL A 124 -13.38 5.98 18.89
N MET A 125 -12.78 4.81 18.67
CA MET A 125 -13.51 3.57 18.42
C MET A 125 -13.89 2.90 19.75
N ILE A 126 -15.06 2.25 19.76
CA ILE A 126 -15.56 1.58 20.97
C ILE A 126 -14.69 0.39 21.39
N ASP A 127 -14.18 -0.36 20.42
CA ASP A 127 -13.29 -1.50 20.60
C ASP A 127 -12.52 -1.80 19.31
N VAL A 128 -11.61 -2.79 19.38
CA VAL A 128 -10.76 -3.21 18.26
C VAL A 128 -11.58 -3.87 17.13
N GLU A 129 -12.68 -4.54 17.49
CA GLU A 129 -13.63 -5.10 16.53
C GLU A 129 -14.22 -4.00 15.65
N ALA A 130 -14.78 -2.95 16.25
CA ALA A 130 -15.37 -1.82 15.54
C ALA A 130 -14.33 -1.06 14.70
N ALA A 131 -13.09 -0.95 15.19
CA ALA A 131 -11.99 -0.37 14.41
C ALA A 131 -11.69 -1.18 13.13
N ALA A 132 -11.64 -2.51 13.25
CA ALA A 132 -11.43 -3.40 12.11
C ALA A 132 -12.61 -3.36 11.13
N GLU A 133 -13.85 -3.35 11.62
CA GLU A 133 -15.06 -3.26 10.78
C GLU A 133 -15.15 -1.93 10.04
N HIS A 134 -14.84 -0.81 10.71
CA HIS A 134 -14.79 0.51 10.11
C HIS A 134 -13.76 0.58 8.98
N TYR A 135 -12.57 0.03 9.20
CA TYR A 135 -11.51 0.02 8.19
C TYR A 135 -11.86 -0.89 7.01
N ALA A 136 -12.47 -2.04 7.25
CA ALA A 136 -12.99 -2.91 6.20
C ALA A 136 -14.12 -2.24 5.39
N TYR A 137 -14.98 -1.46 6.05
CA TYR A 137 -16.00 -0.66 5.38
C TYR A 137 -15.37 0.41 4.48
N GLU A 138 -14.33 1.10 4.95
CA GLU A 138 -13.59 2.09 4.16
C GLU A 138 -12.97 1.45 2.92
N MET A 139 -12.29 0.30 3.05
CA MET A 139 -11.73 -0.44 1.92
C MET A 139 -12.79 -0.83 0.88
N ARG A 140 -13.98 -1.26 1.32
CA ARG A 140 -15.07 -1.66 0.41
C ARG A 140 -15.57 -0.52 -0.48
N LYS A 141 -15.45 0.75 -0.05
CA LYS A 141 -15.81 1.91 -0.89
C LYS A 141 -14.94 2.04 -2.13
N PHE A 142 -13.73 1.48 -2.08
CA PHE A 142 -12.75 1.46 -3.16
C PHE A 142 -12.65 0.09 -3.84
N ALA A 143 -13.60 -0.82 -3.59
CA ALA A 143 -13.67 -2.06 -4.34
C ALA A 143 -13.92 -1.75 -5.83
N GLY A 144 -13.04 -2.25 -6.70
CA GLY A 144 -13.13 -1.99 -8.14
C GLY A 144 -12.78 -0.55 -8.56
N SER A 145 -12.16 0.26 -7.69
CA SER A 145 -11.65 1.60 -8.07
C SER A 145 -10.50 1.53 -9.07
N ALA A 146 -9.79 0.40 -9.12
CA ALA A 146 -8.66 0.15 -10.02
C ALA A 146 -8.71 -1.29 -10.55
N ASP A 147 -8.70 -1.43 -11.87
CA ASP A 147 -8.56 -2.74 -12.53
C ASP A 147 -7.12 -3.24 -12.45
N PRO A 148 -6.83 -4.54 -12.21
CA PRO A 148 -5.47 -5.07 -12.18
C PRO A 148 -4.66 -4.74 -13.46
N VAL A 149 -3.47 -4.13 -13.29
CA VAL A 149 -2.53 -3.80 -14.36
C VAL A 149 -1.63 -5.01 -14.54
N ARG A 150 -1.46 -5.40 -15.79
CA ARG A 150 -0.55 -6.46 -16.18
C ARG A 150 0.70 -5.82 -16.76
N VAL A 151 1.83 -6.09 -16.15
CA VAL A 151 3.13 -5.75 -16.71
C VAL A 151 3.67 -6.99 -17.41
N GLU A 152 3.76 -6.94 -18.75
CA GLU A 152 4.41 -8.01 -19.51
C GLU A 152 5.92 -7.89 -19.39
N MET A 153 6.56 -8.86 -18.74
CA MET A 153 8.02 -8.89 -18.59
C MET A 153 8.69 -9.38 -19.88
N PRO A 154 9.68 -8.65 -20.44
CA PRO A 154 10.53 -9.15 -21.50
C PRO A 154 11.27 -10.41 -21.06
N GLU A 155 11.45 -11.34 -21.99
CA GLU A 155 12.12 -12.60 -21.72
C GLU A 155 13.57 -12.35 -21.23
N GLY A 156 13.88 -12.83 -20.02
CA GLY A 156 15.20 -12.65 -19.38
C GLY A 156 15.35 -11.41 -18.47
N ALA A 157 14.33 -10.56 -18.35
CA ALA A 157 14.37 -9.41 -17.43
C ALA A 157 14.26 -9.85 -15.96
N SER A 158 15.08 -9.25 -15.09
CA SER A 158 15.02 -9.41 -13.62
C SER A 158 14.33 -8.24 -12.91
N GLU A 159 14.03 -7.18 -13.65
CA GLU A 159 13.40 -5.94 -13.18
C GLU A 159 12.28 -5.55 -14.14
N LEU A 160 11.29 -4.82 -13.62
CA LEU A 160 10.11 -4.42 -14.39
C LEU A 160 10.54 -3.58 -15.60
N PRO A 161 9.96 -3.79 -16.80
CA PRO A 161 10.21 -2.99 -17.99
C PRO A 161 9.50 -1.62 -17.87
N LEU A 162 9.84 -0.84 -16.86
CA LEU A 162 9.23 0.46 -16.62
C LEU A 162 9.99 1.49 -17.44
N VAL A 163 9.26 2.30 -18.22
CA VAL A 163 9.83 3.30 -19.11
C VAL A 163 10.53 4.37 -18.25
N GLY A 164 11.86 4.43 -18.30
CA GLY A 164 12.59 5.38 -17.45
C GLY A 164 14.10 5.53 -17.70
N GLY A 165 14.60 5.26 -18.91
CA GLY A 165 15.91 5.76 -19.32
C GLY A 165 15.82 7.26 -19.63
N HIS A 166 16.37 8.11 -18.78
CA HIS A 166 16.49 9.54 -19.08
C HIS A 166 17.31 9.76 -20.36
N GLY A 167 16.62 10.14 -21.45
CA GLY A 167 17.26 10.50 -22.69
C GLY A 167 16.30 11.13 -23.70
N GLY A 168 16.43 12.44 -23.87
CA GLY A 168 16.15 13.11 -25.14
C GLY A 168 14.70 13.56 -25.37
N ALA A 169 14.54 14.88 -25.45
CA ALA A 169 13.33 15.56 -25.89
C ALA A 169 12.82 15.05 -27.25
N ALA A 170 11.50 14.93 -27.37
CA ALA A 170 10.82 15.05 -28.66
C ALA A 170 9.43 15.68 -28.44
N ASP A 171 9.22 16.77 -29.16
CA ASP A 171 8.07 17.65 -29.11
C ASP A 171 6.77 16.95 -29.55
N SER A 172 5.65 17.27 -28.88
CA SER A 172 4.35 17.26 -29.53
C SER A 172 3.43 18.32 -28.92
N GLU A 173 2.89 19.18 -29.79
CA GLU A 173 2.02 20.31 -29.47
C GLU A 173 0.59 19.87 -29.09
N PRO A 174 -0.17 20.69 -28.33
CA PRO A 174 -1.44 20.30 -27.74
C PRO A 174 -2.61 20.57 -28.69
N SER A 175 -3.60 19.68 -28.71
CA SER A 175 -4.90 19.95 -29.33
C SER A 175 -6.05 19.89 -28.30
N GLY A 176 -6.56 21.09 -28.02
CA GLY A 176 -7.92 21.50 -27.64
C GLY A 176 -8.93 20.53 -27.04
N GLY A 177 -9.38 20.89 -25.84
CA GLY A 177 -10.79 21.29 -25.63
C GLY A 177 -11.71 20.26 -24.98
N GLY A 178 -12.33 20.65 -23.86
CA GLY A 178 -13.56 20.02 -23.38
C GLY A 178 -13.75 20.00 -21.87
N CYS A 179 -14.17 21.12 -21.29
CA CYS A 179 -14.83 21.15 -19.99
C CYS A 179 -16.20 20.43 -20.11
N GLY A 180 -16.47 19.47 -19.23
CA GLY A 180 -17.75 18.76 -19.14
C GLY A 180 -17.99 18.26 -17.73
N CYS A 181 -18.75 19.04 -16.97
CA CYS A 181 -19.26 18.69 -15.66
C CYS A 181 -20.32 17.57 -15.72
N GLY A 182 -20.41 16.79 -14.65
CA GLY A 182 -21.67 16.16 -14.23
C GLY A 182 -21.80 14.67 -14.50
N GLY A 183 -21.88 13.89 -13.42
CA GLY A 183 -22.45 12.55 -13.44
C GLY A 183 -21.58 11.51 -12.76
N CYS A 184 -21.67 11.42 -11.44
CA CYS A 184 -21.33 10.21 -10.70
C CYS A 184 -22.21 9.07 -11.23
N GLY A 185 -21.69 8.32 -12.21
CA GLY A 185 -22.32 7.13 -12.75
C GLY A 185 -21.84 5.91 -12.00
N CYS A 186 -22.66 5.42 -11.08
CA CYS A 186 -22.48 4.16 -10.39
C CYS A 186 -22.56 3.02 -11.43
N GLY A 187 -21.42 2.57 -11.94
CA GLY A 187 -21.31 1.41 -12.81
C GLY A 187 -21.36 0.12 -12.00
N GLY A 188 -22.57 -0.33 -11.67
CA GLY A 188 -22.80 -1.66 -11.10
C GLY A 188 -22.50 -2.75 -12.14
N GLY A 189 -21.30 -3.33 -12.07
CA GLY A 189 -20.96 -4.58 -12.74
C GLY A 189 -21.16 -5.75 -11.78
N SER A 190 -22.30 -6.44 -11.90
CA SER A 190 -22.54 -7.71 -11.21
C SER A 190 -21.68 -8.81 -11.85
N GLY A 191 -20.55 -9.13 -11.23
CA GLY A 191 -19.74 -10.30 -11.51
C GLY A 191 -19.13 -10.82 -10.21
N SER A 192 -19.35 -12.10 -9.90
CA SER A 192 -18.96 -12.77 -8.65
C SER A 192 -17.45 -12.89 -8.38
N ASP A 193 -16.61 -12.26 -9.20
CA ASP A 193 -15.14 -12.39 -9.17
C ASP A 193 -14.40 -11.13 -8.72
N SER A 194 -15.09 -10.00 -8.52
CA SER A 194 -14.45 -8.77 -8.04
C SER A 194 -14.01 -8.90 -6.58
N TRP A 195 -12.75 -8.58 -6.30
CA TRP A 195 -12.23 -8.57 -4.93
C TRP A 195 -12.93 -7.46 -4.11
N PRO A 196 -13.36 -7.71 -2.86
CA PRO A 196 -14.24 -6.80 -2.11
C PRO A 196 -13.52 -5.55 -1.55
N VAL A 197 -12.29 -5.28 -1.99
CA VAL A 197 -11.41 -4.18 -1.57
C VAL A 197 -10.55 -3.72 -2.75
N PRO A 198 -9.90 -2.55 -2.68
CA PRO A 198 -8.99 -2.10 -3.71
C PRO A 198 -7.88 -3.14 -3.97
N VAL A 199 -7.48 -3.21 -5.23
CA VAL A 199 -6.24 -3.91 -5.61
C VAL A 199 -5.08 -2.98 -5.24
N PHE A 200 -4.20 -3.46 -4.35
CA PHE A 200 -3.00 -2.72 -3.98
C PHE A 200 -1.92 -2.87 -5.04
N ASP A 201 -1.31 -1.75 -5.42
CA ASP A 201 -0.17 -1.71 -6.34
C ASP A 201 1.14 -1.99 -5.61
N VAL A 202 1.24 -1.48 -4.40
CA VAL A 202 2.37 -1.69 -3.50
C VAL A 202 1.84 -1.99 -2.11
N THR A 203 2.33 -3.07 -1.50
CA THR A 203 2.13 -3.36 -0.09
C THR A 203 3.49 -3.50 0.58
N LEU A 204 3.84 -2.51 1.41
CA LEU A 204 5.05 -2.54 2.21
C LEU A 204 4.82 -3.39 3.45
N LEU A 205 5.73 -4.32 3.74
CA LEU A 205 5.68 -5.17 4.93
C LEU A 205 7.05 -5.22 5.60
N GLY A 206 7.07 -4.95 6.90
CA GLY A 206 8.16 -5.39 7.75
C GLY A 206 8.01 -6.88 8.09
N MET A 207 9.12 -7.54 8.39
CA MET A 207 9.14 -8.92 8.88
C MET A 207 9.84 -8.97 10.24
N GLY A 208 9.18 -9.54 11.24
CA GLY A 208 9.76 -9.80 12.55
C GLY A 208 10.76 -10.97 12.55
N PRO A 209 11.57 -11.12 13.61
CA PRO A 209 12.56 -12.20 13.73
C PRO A 209 11.94 -13.60 13.80
N ASP A 210 10.67 -13.69 14.19
CA ASP A 210 9.81 -14.88 14.19
C ASP A 210 9.08 -15.09 12.85
N GLY A 211 9.24 -14.18 11.89
CA GLY A 211 8.59 -14.25 10.57
C GLY A 211 7.20 -13.64 10.51
N HIS A 212 6.72 -12.96 11.57
CA HIS A 212 5.46 -12.24 11.49
C HIS A 212 5.55 -11.08 10.48
N ILE A 213 4.45 -10.82 9.79
CA ILE A 213 4.23 -9.62 8.97
C ILE A 213 3.00 -8.89 9.49
N ALA A 214 2.90 -7.57 9.31
CA ALA A 214 1.79 -6.79 9.84
C ALA A 214 1.60 -7.10 11.35
N SER A 215 0.40 -7.54 11.75
CA SER A 215 0.13 -8.11 13.09
C SER A 215 -0.25 -9.60 13.03
N LEU A 216 0.21 -10.31 11.99
CA LEU A 216 -0.07 -11.72 11.73
C LEU A 216 1.08 -12.60 12.21
N PHE A 217 0.92 -13.22 13.38
CA PHE A 217 1.96 -14.00 14.06
C PHE A 217 1.88 -15.49 13.75
N PRO A 218 3.02 -16.19 13.62
CA PRO A 218 3.04 -17.64 13.46
C PRO A 218 2.24 -18.38 14.54
N GLY A 219 1.53 -19.43 14.13
CA GLY A 219 0.74 -20.27 15.04
C GLY A 219 -0.59 -19.66 15.52
N ARG A 220 -0.98 -18.49 15.01
CA ARG A 220 -2.28 -17.87 15.30
C ARG A 220 -3.27 -18.06 14.15
N GLN A 221 -4.56 -18.22 14.46
CA GLN A 221 -5.60 -18.44 13.44
C GLN A 221 -5.73 -17.29 12.44
N GLN A 222 -5.35 -16.07 12.83
CA GLN A 222 -5.41 -14.90 11.98
C GLN A 222 -4.62 -15.04 10.67
N VAL A 223 -3.56 -15.87 10.64
CA VAL A 223 -2.78 -16.10 9.42
C VAL A 223 -3.50 -16.99 8.40
N LEU A 224 -4.55 -17.70 8.83
CA LEU A 224 -5.29 -18.68 8.02
C LEU A 224 -6.55 -18.08 7.39
N LEU A 225 -6.98 -16.91 7.86
CA LEU A 225 -8.23 -16.28 7.44
C LEU A 225 -8.24 -15.96 5.95
N GLY A 226 -9.23 -16.49 5.23
CA GLY A 226 -9.42 -16.22 3.81
C GLY A 226 -8.36 -16.87 2.90
N THR A 227 -7.56 -17.81 3.43
CA THR A 227 -6.57 -18.55 2.66
C THR A 227 -7.20 -19.69 1.85
N GLY A 228 -8.41 -20.14 2.21
CA GLY A 228 -9.03 -21.33 1.63
C GLY A 228 -8.32 -22.65 1.98
N LEU A 229 -7.40 -22.63 2.96
CA LEU A 229 -6.78 -23.83 3.51
C LEU A 229 -7.80 -24.61 4.37
N PRO A 230 -7.61 -25.94 4.57
CA PRO A 230 -8.54 -26.75 5.36
C PRO A 230 -8.75 -26.23 6.80
N GLU A 231 -7.75 -25.58 7.35
CA GLU A 231 -7.74 -24.95 8.67
C GLU A 231 -8.24 -23.48 8.68
N ASP A 232 -8.68 -22.95 7.53
CA ASP A 232 -9.28 -21.61 7.43
C ASP A 232 -10.64 -21.57 8.18
N PRO A 233 -10.77 -20.80 9.27
CA PRO A 233 -11.98 -20.78 10.06
C PRO A 233 -13.14 -20.04 9.38
N VAL A 234 -12.89 -19.38 8.24
CA VAL A 234 -13.92 -18.66 7.49
C VAL A 234 -14.25 -19.31 6.14
N ASP A 235 -13.80 -20.55 5.88
CA ASP A 235 -14.13 -21.35 4.69
C ASP A 235 -13.95 -20.58 3.38
N GLY A 236 -12.82 -19.86 3.25
CA GLY A 236 -12.52 -19.05 2.07
C GLY A 236 -13.31 -17.75 1.93
N ALA A 237 -14.16 -17.39 2.91
CA ALA A 237 -14.73 -16.05 2.98
C ALA A 237 -13.60 -15.02 3.13
N LYS A 238 -13.63 -14.00 2.28
CA LYS A 238 -12.55 -13.01 2.18
C LYS A 238 -12.57 -12.10 3.42
N ALA A 239 -11.81 -12.46 4.45
CA ALA A 239 -11.53 -11.58 5.57
C ALA A 239 -10.67 -10.40 5.07
N VAL A 240 -11.23 -9.20 5.13
CA VAL A 240 -10.61 -7.97 4.60
C VAL A 240 -9.71 -7.30 5.63
N THR A 241 -10.13 -7.32 6.90
CA THR A 241 -9.40 -6.75 8.02
C THR A 241 -9.59 -7.68 9.20
N VAL A 242 -8.53 -7.88 9.98
CA VAL A 242 -8.48 -8.86 11.05
C VAL A 242 -8.09 -8.18 12.34
N MET A 243 -8.90 -8.34 13.39
CA MET A 243 -8.53 -7.91 14.74
C MET A 243 -7.53 -8.89 15.37
N VAL A 244 -6.53 -8.35 16.06
CA VAL A 244 -5.54 -9.13 16.78
C VAL A 244 -5.46 -8.62 18.21
N LYS A 245 -5.91 -9.44 19.16
CA LYS A 245 -5.79 -9.18 20.59
C LYS A 245 -4.48 -9.74 21.14
N ASP A 246 -3.95 -9.10 22.18
CA ASP A 246 -2.72 -9.52 22.87
C ASP A 246 -1.54 -9.76 21.91
N SER A 247 -1.34 -8.79 21.00
CA SER A 247 -0.25 -8.81 20.02
C SER A 247 1.08 -8.56 20.75
N PRO A 248 2.08 -9.46 20.66
CA PRO A 248 3.36 -9.31 21.35
C PRO A 248 4.30 -8.31 20.64
N LYS A 249 3.75 -7.38 19.85
CA LYS A 249 4.55 -6.48 19.00
C LYS A 249 5.40 -5.56 19.87
N PRO A 250 6.74 -5.61 19.78
CA PRO A 250 7.61 -4.78 20.60
C PRO A 250 7.37 -3.28 20.32
N PRO A 251 7.60 -2.38 21.29
CA PRO A 251 7.40 -0.94 21.09
C PRO A 251 8.25 -0.43 19.91
N ALA A 252 7.74 0.57 19.18
CA ALA A 252 8.37 1.07 17.96
C ALA A 252 9.82 1.59 18.17
N SER A 253 10.16 1.95 19.41
CA SER A 253 11.48 2.48 19.82
C SER A 253 12.49 1.39 20.27
N GLY A 254 12.14 0.10 20.21
CA GLY A 254 12.84 -0.99 20.89
C GLY A 254 14.11 -1.55 20.24
N PHE A 255 14.54 -1.10 19.06
CA PHE A 255 15.79 -1.53 18.43
C PHE A 255 16.71 -0.33 18.17
N ARG A 256 17.48 0.04 19.21
CA ARG A 256 18.70 0.86 19.05
C ARG A 256 19.90 -0.04 18.80
#